data_AF-A0AAN8WKM5-F1
#
_entry.id   AF-A0AAN8WKM5-F1
#
_cell.length_a   1.000
_cell.length_b   1.000
_cell.length_c   1.000
_cell.angle_alpha   90.00
_cell.angle_beta   90.00
_cell.angle_gamma   90.00
#
_symmetry.space_group_name_H-M   'P 1'
#
loop_
_entity.id
_entity.type
_entity.pdbx_description
1 polymer ?
#
loop_
_entity_poly.entity_id
_entity_poly.type
_entity_poly.pdbx_seq_one_letter_code
_entity_poly.pdbx_strand_id
1 'polypeptide(L)'
;MAVVMFLMTVYPDYIAPLFDKYEPLPDGDLKTKIEQLAAQIEFPLTKLYVVEGSKRSAHSNAYFYGFFKNKRIVLYDTLLEEYTPLNEKKEEKADVKSEVEEKKKTGCNTDEVLAVLGHELGHWKLNHVLKGIVISQVNLFLVFSVFGALYKYSPLYRAFGFHHSQPAFIGLIIVMQFVFAPYNEILQFLLTMFSRYNEFQADAFAKKLGHAVNLKSALIKLNEDNLGYPVYDNLYSAWHHSHPPILERISALELDDNKKEQ
;
A
#
# COMPACT_ATOMS: atom_id res chain seq x y z
N MET A 1 5.80 -5.39 20.71
CA MET A 1 6.91 -4.76 19.96
C MET A 1 7.92 -5.76 19.38
N ALA A 2 8.66 -6.53 20.20
CA ALA A 2 9.76 -7.37 19.71
C ALA A 2 9.36 -8.35 18.58
N VAL A 3 8.26 -9.10 18.76
CA VAL A 3 7.77 -10.05 17.74
C VAL A 3 7.39 -9.35 16.44
N VAL A 4 6.70 -8.21 16.51
CA VAL A 4 6.29 -7.44 15.32
C VAL A 4 7.50 -6.90 14.56
N MET A 5 8.46 -6.30 15.29
CA MET A 5 9.70 -5.80 14.70
C MET A 5 10.54 -6.91 14.08
N PHE A 6 10.61 -8.07 14.75
CA PHE A 6 11.27 -9.26 14.23
C PHE A 6 10.63 -9.72 12.92
N LEU A 7 9.30 -9.89 12.89
CA LEU A 7 8.59 -10.29 11.68
C LEU A 7 8.73 -9.28 10.55
N MET A 8 8.64 -7.96 10.83
CA MET A 8 8.88 -6.92 9.81
C MET A 8 10.30 -6.95 9.23
N THR A 9 11.28 -7.45 9.99
CA THR A 9 12.67 -7.58 9.55
C THR A 9 12.89 -8.86 8.75
N VAL A 10 12.30 -9.98 9.20
CA VAL A 10 12.52 -11.31 8.62
C VAL A 10 11.65 -11.57 7.41
N TYR A 11 10.42 -11.04 7.39
CA TYR A 11 9.43 -11.36 6.38
C TYR A 11 9.93 -11.13 4.93
N PRO A 12 10.47 -9.97 4.56
CA PRO A 12 10.82 -9.71 3.16
C PRO A 12 11.99 -10.56 2.64
N ASP A 13 12.93 -10.95 3.50
CA ASP A 13 14.15 -11.65 3.10
C ASP A 13 14.03 -13.18 3.18
N TYR A 14 13.16 -13.70 4.06
CA TYR A 14 13.08 -15.14 4.34
C TYR A 14 11.70 -15.76 4.14
N ILE A 15 10.63 -14.97 4.21
CA ILE A 15 9.26 -15.48 4.08
C ILE A 15 8.70 -15.16 2.70
N ALA A 16 8.76 -13.90 2.27
CA ALA A 16 8.23 -13.47 0.98
C ALA A 16 8.84 -14.23 -0.22
N PRO A 17 10.17 -14.54 -0.25
CA PRO A 17 10.77 -15.30 -1.35
C PRO A 17 10.34 -16.77 -1.43
N LEU A 18 9.67 -17.30 -0.39
CA LEU A 18 9.07 -18.64 -0.44
C LEU A 18 7.79 -18.67 -1.29
N PHE A 19 7.16 -17.50 -1.46
CA PHE A 19 5.89 -17.36 -2.16
C PHE A 19 6.06 -16.77 -3.55
N ASP A 20 6.97 -15.82 -3.71
CA ASP A 20 7.15 -15.06 -4.95
C ASP A 20 8.62 -14.98 -5.35
N LYS A 21 8.88 -14.88 -6.66
CA LYS A 21 10.22 -14.76 -7.20
C LYS A 21 10.65 -13.30 -7.20
N TYR A 22 11.80 -13.01 -6.60
CA TYR A 22 12.40 -11.68 -6.56
C TYR A 22 13.69 -11.68 -7.36
N GLU A 23 13.78 -10.82 -8.36
CA GLU A 23 14.97 -10.65 -9.19
C GLU A 23 15.47 -9.20 -9.10
N PRO A 24 16.78 -8.95 -9.12
CA PRO A 24 17.29 -7.58 -9.20
C PRO A 24 16.74 -6.87 -10.43
N LEU A 25 16.36 -5.59 -10.30
CA LEU A 25 15.96 -4.81 -11.47
C LEU A 25 17.14 -4.74 -12.46
N PRO A 26 16.94 -5.09 -13.75
CA PRO A 26 17.98 -5.02 -14.76
C PRO A 26 18.57 -3.61 -14.91
N ASP A 27 19.82 -3.55 -15.37
CA ASP A 27 20.47 -2.28 -15.66
C ASP A 27 19.79 -1.58 -16.84
N GLY A 28 19.48 -0.29 -16.71
CA GLY A 28 18.77 0.48 -17.72
C GLY A 28 18.41 1.90 -17.26
N ASP A 29 17.66 2.61 -18.11
CA ASP A 29 17.21 3.99 -17.85
C ASP A 29 16.37 4.08 -16.56
N LEU A 30 15.39 3.18 -16.41
CA LEU A 30 14.52 3.12 -15.24
C LEU A 30 15.31 3.00 -13.93
N LYS A 31 16.24 2.04 -13.85
CA LYS A 31 17.08 1.83 -12.66
C LYS A 31 17.88 3.09 -12.33
N THR A 32 18.53 3.69 -13.33
CA THR A 32 19.35 4.89 -13.18
C THR A 32 18.52 6.06 -12.64
N LYS A 33 17.33 6.29 -13.20
CA LYS A 33 16.44 7.37 -12.75
C LYS A 33 15.89 7.11 -11.34
N ILE A 34 15.61 5.86 -10.97
CA ILE A 34 15.18 5.51 -9.60
C ILE A 34 16.30 5.81 -8.60
N GLU A 35 17.54 5.46 -8.93
CA GLU A 35 18.71 5.75 -8.08
C GLU A 35 18.92 7.26 -7.92
N GLN A 36 18.75 8.04 -9.00
CA GLN A 36 18.80 9.50 -8.94
C GLN A 36 17.69 10.10 -8.06
N LEU A 37 16.45 9.62 -8.21
CA LEU A 37 15.31 10.07 -7.39
C LEU A 37 15.55 9.75 -5.91
N ALA A 38 16.02 8.54 -5.61
CA ALA A 38 16.36 8.14 -4.24
C ALA A 38 17.47 9.03 -3.66
N ALA A 39 18.51 9.31 -4.43
CA ALA A 39 19.61 10.19 -4.02
C ALA A 39 19.13 11.62 -3.76
N GLN A 40 18.26 12.17 -4.61
CA GLN A 40 17.72 13.53 -4.49
C GLN A 40 17.03 13.78 -3.14
N ILE A 41 16.35 12.77 -2.59
CA ILE A 41 15.61 12.89 -1.32
C ILE A 41 16.34 12.28 -0.12
N GLU A 42 17.59 11.84 -0.33
CA GLU A 42 18.46 11.15 0.63
C GLU A 42 17.88 9.82 1.13
N PHE A 43 17.13 9.12 0.28
CA PHE A 43 16.65 7.78 0.58
C PHE A 43 17.82 6.78 0.49
N PRO A 44 18.13 6.02 1.55
CA PRO A 44 19.29 5.12 1.57
C PRO A 44 18.99 3.80 0.84
N LEU A 45 18.76 3.91 -0.48
CA LEU A 45 18.51 2.78 -1.37
C LEU A 45 19.72 1.85 -1.40
N THR A 46 19.51 0.60 -1.06
CA THR A 46 20.56 -0.44 -1.09
C THR A 46 20.31 -1.46 -2.19
N LYS A 47 19.05 -1.84 -2.43
CA LYS A 47 18.67 -2.83 -3.44
C LYS A 47 17.33 -2.49 -4.09
N LEU A 48 17.20 -2.85 -5.36
CA LEU A 48 16.01 -2.67 -6.17
C LEU A 48 15.65 -4.00 -6.82
N TYR A 49 14.41 -4.44 -6.61
CA TYR A 49 13.92 -5.73 -7.07
C TYR A 49 12.68 -5.58 -7.93
N VAL A 50 12.50 -6.53 -8.85
CA VAL A 50 11.23 -6.85 -9.50
C VAL A 50 10.70 -8.14 -8.89
N VAL A 51 9.42 -8.15 -8.56
CA VAL A 51 8.70 -9.35 -8.10
C VAL A 51 7.74 -9.85 -9.18
N GLU A 52 7.70 -11.16 -9.39
CA GLU A 52 6.81 -11.84 -10.33
C GLU A 52 5.36 -11.87 -9.80
N GLY A 53 4.68 -10.72 -9.81
CA GLY A 53 3.28 -10.59 -9.39
C GLY A 53 2.28 -11.14 -10.41
N SER A 54 2.65 -11.13 -11.70
CA SER A 54 1.83 -11.58 -12.82
C SER A 54 1.37 -13.04 -12.73
N LYS A 55 2.11 -13.88 -12.00
CA LYS A 55 1.74 -15.28 -11.74
C LYS A 55 0.48 -15.41 -10.87
N ARG A 56 0.19 -14.41 -10.03
CA ARG A 56 -0.97 -14.39 -9.14
C ARG A 56 -2.14 -13.60 -9.71
N SER A 57 -1.86 -12.42 -10.26
CA SER A 57 -2.89 -11.50 -10.74
C SER A 57 -2.29 -10.45 -11.68
N ALA A 58 -3.16 -9.74 -12.39
CA ALA A 58 -2.76 -8.58 -13.20
C ALA A 58 -2.58 -7.29 -12.38
N HIS A 59 -2.79 -7.32 -11.06
CA HIS A 59 -2.67 -6.14 -10.21
C HIS A 59 -1.22 -5.63 -10.14
N SER A 60 -1.08 -4.32 -10.25
CA SER A 60 0.21 -3.61 -10.23
C SER A 60 0.43 -2.92 -8.89
N ASN A 61 1.66 -2.97 -8.39
CA ASN A 61 2.03 -2.36 -7.12
C ASN A 61 3.54 -2.04 -7.06
N ALA A 62 3.92 -1.15 -6.15
CA ALA A 62 5.29 -0.87 -5.76
C ALA A 62 5.33 -0.65 -4.25
N TYR A 63 6.41 -1.07 -3.60
CA TYR A 63 6.58 -0.81 -2.18
C TYR A 63 8.05 -0.73 -1.81
N PHE A 64 8.33 -0.18 -0.62
CA PHE A 64 9.66 -0.20 -0.02
C PHE A 64 9.62 -0.86 1.35
N TYR A 65 10.76 -1.40 1.77
CA TYR A 65 10.91 -1.98 3.09
C TYR A 65 12.34 -1.84 3.61
N GLY A 66 12.57 -2.29 4.84
CA GLY A 66 13.87 -2.31 5.50
C GLY A 66 13.99 -1.28 6.61
N PHE A 67 15.09 -1.34 7.37
CA PHE A 67 15.33 -0.52 8.55
C PHE A 67 16.57 0.36 8.39
N PHE A 68 16.52 1.55 8.99
CA PHE A 68 17.62 2.51 9.02
C PHE A 68 18.18 2.80 7.61
N LYS A 69 19.47 2.50 7.40
CA LYS A 69 20.22 2.74 6.17
C LYS A 69 20.12 1.61 5.14
N ASN A 70 19.42 0.51 5.46
CA ASN A 70 19.24 -0.62 4.55
C ASN A 70 17.79 -0.61 4.06
N LYS A 71 17.52 0.22 3.04
CA LYS A 71 16.21 0.32 2.41
C LYS A 71 16.22 -0.33 1.04
N ARG A 72 15.12 -0.96 0.69
CA ARG A 72 14.95 -1.68 -0.56
C ARG A 72 13.62 -1.31 -1.18
N ILE A 73 13.59 -1.24 -2.51
CA ILE A 73 12.39 -0.99 -3.29
C ILE A 73 12.07 -2.27 -4.06
N VAL A 74 10.78 -2.60 -4.15
CA VAL A 74 10.23 -3.71 -4.93
C VAL A 74 9.17 -3.16 -5.87
N LEU A 75 9.31 -3.52 -7.14
CA LEU A 75 8.35 -3.21 -8.20
C LEU A 75 7.69 -4.50 -8.66
N TYR A 76 6.39 -4.48 -8.89
CA TYR A 76 5.73 -5.63 -9.52
C TYR A 76 6.06 -5.63 -11.01
N ASP A 77 6.30 -6.79 -11.60
CA ASP A 77 6.45 -6.95 -13.05
C ASP A 77 5.25 -6.36 -13.83
N THR A 78 4.02 -6.53 -13.31
CA THR A 78 2.78 -5.96 -13.85
C THR A 78 2.73 -4.43 -13.85
N LEU A 79 3.50 -3.77 -12.98
CA LEU A 79 3.62 -2.31 -12.96
C LEU A 79 4.50 -1.79 -14.10
N LEU A 80 5.37 -2.61 -14.68
CA LEU A 80 6.37 -2.17 -15.64
C LEU A 80 5.96 -2.57 -17.05
N GLU A 81 5.62 -1.58 -17.88
CA GLU A 81 5.11 -1.83 -19.24
C GLU A 81 6.07 -2.69 -20.09
N GLU A 82 7.37 -2.50 -19.93
CA GLU A 82 8.42 -3.21 -20.67
C GLU A 82 8.75 -4.60 -20.11
N TYR A 83 8.36 -4.90 -18.87
CA TYR A 83 8.76 -6.15 -18.18
C TYR A 83 7.57 -7.08 -17.90
N THR A 84 6.35 -6.61 -18.08
CA THR A 84 5.17 -7.43 -17.81
C THR A 84 4.99 -8.51 -18.88
N PRO A 85 5.00 -9.81 -18.51
CA PRO A 85 4.76 -10.90 -19.45
C PRO A 85 3.29 -10.92 -19.95
N LEU A 86 2.43 -10.06 -19.37
CA LEU A 86 1.05 -9.90 -19.81
C LEU A 86 0.96 -9.23 -21.19
N ASN A 87 1.93 -8.37 -21.54
CA ASN A 87 1.94 -7.71 -22.84
C ASN A 87 2.34 -8.69 -23.95
N GLU A 88 3.29 -9.59 -23.72
CA GLU A 88 3.66 -10.67 -24.66
C GLU A 88 2.47 -11.61 -24.95
N LYS A 89 1.76 -12.04 -23.90
CA LYS A 89 0.55 -12.90 -24.05
C LYS A 89 -0.61 -12.22 -24.78
N LYS A 90 -0.72 -10.89 -24.70
CA LYS A 90 -1.72 -10.13 -25.46
C LYS A 90 -1.33 -10.04 -26.94
N GLU A 91 -0.05 -9.96 -27.25
CA GLU A 91 0.45 -9.94 -28.61
C GLU A 91 0.22 -11.28 -29.33
N GLU A 92 0.53 -12.41 -28.68
CA GLU A 92 0.29 -13.76 -29.24
C GLU A 92 -1.19 -14.06 -29.53
N LYS A 93 -2.11 -13.54 -28.71
CA LYS A 93 -3.57 -13.75 -28.91
C LYS A 93 -4.17 -12.86 -29.99
N ALA A 94 -3.53 -11.74 -30.30
CA ALA A 94 -4.03 -10.76 -31.28
C ALA A 94 -3.83 -11.23 -32.72
N ASP A 95 -2.84 -12.10 -32.99
CA ASP A 95 -2.58 -12.65 -34.33
C ASP A 95 -3.71 -13.53 -34.88
N VAL A 96 -4.75 -13.82 -34.08
CA VAL A 96 -5.91 -14.64 -34.47
C VAL A 96 -7.19 -13.80 -34.71
N LYS A 97 -7.22 -12.51 -34.36
CA LYS A 97 -8.42 -11.66 -34.54
C LYS A 97 -8.07 -10.22 -34.93
N SER A 98 -8.26 -9.93 -36.22
CA SER A 98 -8.64 -8.65 -36.85
C SER A 98 -8.03 -7.34 -36.32
N GLU A 99 -7.41 -6.63 -37.27
CA GLU A 99 -6.80 -5.30 -37.22
C GLU A 99 -7.70 -4.16 -36.67
N VAL A 100 -7.04 -3.13 -36.11
CA VAL A 100 -7.43 -1.70 -35.96
C VAL A 100 -7.62 -1.13 -34.53
N GLU A 101 -7.70 -1.91 -33.44
CA GLU A 101 -7.58 -1.31 -32.09
C GLU A 101 -6.10 -1.18 -31.67
N GLU A 102 -5.62 0.05 -31.42
CA GLU A 102 -4.32 0.31 -30.80
C GLU A 102 -4.16 -0.59 -29.56
N LYS A 103 -3.20 -1.52 -29.61
CA LYS A 103 -2.94 -2.48 -28.54
C LYS A 103 -2.60 -1.72 -27.25
N LYS A 104 -3.57 -1.58 -26.36
CA LYS A 104 -3.37 -0.91 -25.06
C LYS A 104 -2.54 -1.81 -24.14
N LYS A 105 -1.27 -1.44 -23.99
CA LYS A 105 -0.31 -2.12 -23.11
C LYS A 105 -0.65 -1.85 -21.64
N THR A 106 -0.46 -2.87 -20.81
CA THR A 106 -0.65 -2.79 -19.36
C THR A 106 0.66 -2.39 -18.68
N GLY A 107 0.56 -1.74 -17.53
CA GLY A 107 1.70 -1.26 -16.76
C GLY A 107 2.10 0.16 -17.13
N CYS A 108 2.95 0.77 -16.33
CA CYS A 108 3.39 2.15 -16.45
C CYS A 108 4.71 2.27 -17.23
N ASN A 109 4.88 3.40 -17.92
CA ASN A 109 6.17 3.76 -18.51
C ASN A 109 7.15 4.27 -17.43
N THR A 110 8.42 4.49 -17.79
CA THR A 110 9.47 4.90 -16.83
C THR A 110 9.10 6.14 -16.02
N ASP A 111 8.54 7.18 -16.65
CA ASP A 111 8.25 8.44 -15.97
C ASP A 111 7.01 8.33 -15.05
N GLU A 112 6.04 7.48 -15.42
CA GLU A 112 4.90 7.08 -14.59
C GLU A 112 5.35 6.26 -13.37
N VAL A 113 6.27 5.31 -13.56
CA VAL A 113 6.83 4.50 -12.46
C VAL A 113 7.61 5.38 -11.49
N LEU A 114 8.39 6.36 -11.97
CA LEU A 114 9.08 7.32 -11.12
C LEU A 114 8.12 8.18 -10.32
N ALA A 115 6.97 8.54 -10.90
CA ALA A 115 5.95 9.30 -10.20
C ALA A 115 5.29 8.48 -9.08
N VAL A 116 4.97 7.21 -9.35
CA VAL A 116 4.48 6.26 -8.32
C VAL A 116 5.52 6.09 -7.22
N LEU A 117 6.80 5.94 -7.57
CA LEU A 117 7.86 5.87 -6.57
C LEU A 117 8.05 7.17 -5.80
N GLY A 118 7.87 8.33 -6.43
CA GLY A 118 7.84 9.61 -5.75
C GLY A 118 6.75 9.67 -4.67
N HIS A 119 5.58 9.11 -4.94
CA HIS A 119 4.49 8.95 -3.97
C HIS A 119 4.90 8.00 -2.83
N GLU A 120 5.39 6.80 -3.15
CA GLU A 120 5.85 5.82 -2.15
C GLU A 120 6.94 6.40 -1.23
N LEU A 121 7.92 7.09 -1.81
CA LEU A 121 8.97 7.75 -1.08
C LEU A 121 8.46 8.93 -0.22
N GLY A 122 7.33 9.53 -0.59
CA GLY A 122 6.60 10.48 0.24
C GLY A 122 6.13 9.86 1.55
N HIS A 123 5.62 8.63 1.53
CA HIS A 123 5.26 7.91 2.76
C HIS A 123 6.46 7.69 3.68
N TRP A 124 7.63 7.40 3.09
CA TRP A 124 8.87 7.30 3.85
C TRP A 124 9.28 8.64 4.44
N LYS A 125 9.38 9.70 3.62
CA LYS A 125 9.87 11.02 4.03
C LYS A 125 9.01 11.64 5.13
N LEU A 126 7.70 11.40 5.09
CA LEU A 126 6.72 11.90 6.05
C LEU A 126 6.45 10.94 7.23
N ASN A 127 7.25 9.86 7.33
CA ASN A 127 7.24 8.90 8.43
C ASN A 127 5.88 8.23 8.67
N HIS A 128 5.11 7.95 7.61
CA HIS A 128 3.77 7.35 7.75
C HIS A 128 3.83 5.96 8.40
N VAL A 129 4.80 5.14 8.00
CA VAL A 129 5.03 3.81 8.61
C VAL A 129 5.34 3.92 10.10
N LEU A 130 6.19 4.87 10.51
CA LEU A 130 6.52 5.07 11.92
C LEU A 130 5.30 5.56 12.72
N LYS A 131 4.53 6.51 12.19
CA LYS A 131 3.27 6.96 12.81
C LYS A 131 2.30 5.78 13.00
N GLY A 132 2.14 4.94 11.97
CA GLY A 132 1.33 3.72 12.04
C GLY A 132 1.83 2.72 13.09
N ILE A 133 3.15 2.52 13.19
CA ILE A 133 3.74 1.68 14.24
C ILE A 133 3.43 2.25 15.62
N VAL A 134 3.61 3.54 15.87
CA VAL A 134 3.32 4.17 17.16
C VAL A 134 1.84 4.01 17.53
N ILE A 135 0.92 4.32 16.60
CA ILE A 135 -0.53 4.15 16.80
C ILE A 135 -0.84 2.68 17.15
N SER A 136 -0.25 1.73 16.43
CA SER A 136 -0.46 0.30 16.70
C SER A 136 0.02 -0.12 18.09
N GLN A 137 1.14 0.44 18.59
CA GLN A 137 1.65 0.11 19.91
C GLN A 137 0.79 0.71 21.03
N VAL A 138 0.28 1.93 20.84
CA VAL A 138 -0.65 2.56 21.78
C VAL A 138 -1.96 1.77 21.84
N ASN A 139 -2.51 1.38 20.68
CA ASN A 139 -3.70 0.52 20.61
C ASN A 139 -3.45 -0.83 21.32
N LEU A 140 -2.34 -1.50 21.01
CA LEU A 140 -1.98 -2.78 21.63
C LEU A 140 -1.92 -2.68 23.15
N PHE A 141 -1.30 -1.61 23.68
CA PHE A 141 -1.21 -1.37 25.11
C PHE A 141 -2.60 -1.16 25.73
N LEU A 142 -3.45 -0.33 25.12
CA LEU A 142 -4.82 -0.10 25.58
C LEU A 142 -5.60 -1.41 25.64
N VAL A 143 -5.57 -2.16 24.55
CA VAL A 143 -6.29 -3.42 24.41
C VAL A 143 -5.85 -4.45 25.45
N PHE A 144 -4.55 -4.63 25.66
CA PHE A 144 -4.05 -5.54 26.70
C PHE A 144 -4.31 -5.04 28.12
N SER A 145 -4.37 -3.73 28.35
CA SER A 145 -4.73 -3.16 29.65
C SER A 145 -6.18 -3.49 30.01
N VAL A 146 -7.10 -3.31 29.05
CA VAL A 146 -8.52 -3.68 29.22
C VAL A 146 -8.68 -5.19 29.37
N PHE A 147 -7.99 -5.99 28.54
CA PHE A 147 -7.98 -7.44 28.71
C PHE A 147 -7.49 -7.85 30.10
N GLY A 148 -6.40 -7.26 30.59
CA GLY A 148 -5.88 -7.50 31.94
C GLY A 148 -6.90 -7.18 33.04
N ALA A 149 -7.74 -6.16 32.84
CA ALA A 149 -8.81 -5.82 33.77
C ALA A 149 -10.02 -6.79 33.67
N LEU A 150 -10.33 -7.31 32.49
CA LEU A 150 -11.55 -8.08 32.23
C LEU A 150 -11.37 -9.61 32.20
N TYR A 151 -10.16 -10.14 32.06
CA TYR A 151 -9.96 -11.58 31.78
C TYR A 151 -10.43 -12.53 32.90
N LYS A 152 -10.62 -12.03 34.14
CA LYS A 152 -11.18 -12.82 35.26
C LYS A 152 -12.69 -12.61 35.46
N TYR A 153 -13.30 -11.73 34.67
CA TYR A 153 -14.69 -11.33 34.88
C TYR A 153 -15.66 -12.42 34.43
N SER A 154 -16.12 -13.23 35.40
CA SER A 154 -16.97 -14.42 35.18
C SER A 154 -18.21 -14.20 34.31
N PRO A 155 -18.96 -13.08 34.39
CA PRO A 155 -20.11 -12.85 33.53
C PRO A 155 -19.79 -12.90 32.03
N LEU A 156 -18.59 -12.46 31.60
CA LEU A 156 -18.19 -12.56 30.19
C LEU A 156 -18.14 -14.01 29.72
N TYR A 157 -17.50 -14.88 30.48
CA TYR A 157 -17.41 -16.31 30.14
C TYR A 157 -18.77 -17.00 30.13
N ARG A 158 -19.61 -16.70 31.13
CA ARG A 158 -20.96 -17.27 31.24
C ARG A 158 -21.87 -16.87 30.08
N ALA A 159 -21.73 -15.65 29.56
CA ALA A 159 -22.48 -15.19 28.39
C ALA A 159 -22.19 -16.02 27.13
N PHE A 160 -21.03 -16.67 27.07
CA PHE A 160 -20.61 -17.55 25.97
C PHE A 160 -20.61 -19.05 26.35
N GLY A 161 -21.35 -19.44 27.41
CA GLY A 161 -21.53 -20.84 27.81
C GLY A 161 -20.41 -21.44 28.67
N PHE A 162 -19.43 -20.65 29.09
CA PHE A 162 -18.35 -21.10 29.97
C PHE A 162 -18.74 -20.90 31.44
N HIS A 163 -19.42 -21.89 32.02
CA HIS A 163 -19.94 -21.82 33.39
C HIS A 163 -18.96 -22.26 34.48
N HIS A 164 -18.08 -23.22 34.17
CA HIS A 164 -17.21 -23.89 35.15
C HIS A 164 -15.72 -23.64 34.93
N SER A 165 -15.34 -23.02 33.81
CA SER A 165 -13.96 -22.75 33.45
C SER A 165 -13.82 -21.34 32.86
N GLN A 166 -12.62 -20.78 32.98
CA GLN A 166 -12.28 -19.47 32.42
C GLN A 166 -10.95 -19.56 31.67
N PRO A 167 -10.88 -20.28 30.54
CA PRO A 167 -9.63 -20.44 29.81
C PRO A 167 -9.15 -19.07 29.30
N ALA A 168 -7.90 -18.70 29.57
CA ALA A 168 -7.36 -17.39 29.22
C ALA A 168 -7.48 -17.07 27.72
N PHE A 169 -7.29 -18.07 26.86
CA PHE A 169 -7.44 -17.92 25.41
C PHE A 169 -8.89 -17.59 24.99
N ILE A 170 -9.88 -18.20 25.65
CA ILE A 170 -11.29 -17.88 25.42
C ILE A 170 -11.61 -16.47 25.90
N GLY A 171 -11.09 -16.07 27.06
CA GLY A 171 -11.20 -14.70 27.55
C GLY A 171 -10.63 -13.68 26.57
N LEU A 172 -9.48 -14.00 25.96
CA LEU A 172 -8.85 -13.16 24.96
C LEU A 172 -9.78 -12.99 23.75
N ILE A 173 -10.31 -14.08 23.20
CA ILE A 173 -11.27 -14.01 22.08
C ILE A 173 -12.50 -13.18 22.47
N ILE A 174 -13.09 -13.44 23.64
CA ILE A 174 -14.32 -12.75 24.06
C ILE A 174 -14.09 -11.24 24.15
N VAL A 175 -13.02 -10.83 24.82
CA VAL A 175 -12.71 -9.41 25.00
C VAL A 175 -12.36 -8.77 23.65
N MET A 176 -11.46 -9.37 22.88
CA MET A 176 -10.95 -8.79 21.63
C MET A 176 -12.01 -8.71 20.52
N GLN A 177 -12.85 -9.73 20.38
CA GLN A 177 -13.81 -9.82 19.28
C GLN A 177 -15.17 -9.22 19.62
N PHE A 178 -15.66 -9.40 20.85
CA PHE A 178 -17.03 -9.01 21.21
C PHE A 178 -17.08 -7.76 22.07
N VAL A 179 -16.26 -7.67 23.13
CA VAL A 179 -16.26 -6.47 24.00
C VAL A 179 -15.68 -5.27 23.23
N PHE A 180 -14.61 -5.49 22.48
CA PHE A 180 -13.98 -4.46 21.66
C PHE A 180 -14.66 -4.21 20.30
N ALA A 181 -15.73 -4.94 19.95
CA ALA A 181 -16.43 -4.76 18.65
C ALA A 181 -16.75 -3.28 18.32
N PRO A 182 -17.48 -2.52 19.17
CA PRO A 182 -17.79 -1.11 18.85
C PRO A 182 -16.54 -0.22 18.79
N TYR A 183 -15.53 -0.50 19.62
CA TYR A 183 -14.27 0.21 19.58
C TYR A 183 -13.52 -0.04 18.26
N ASN A 184 -13.49 -1.29 17.80
CA ASN A 184 -12.81 -1.69 16.57
C ASN A 184 -13.43 -1.01 15.34
N GLU A 185 -14.76 -0.92 15.27
CA GLU A 185 -15.46 -0.22 14.17
C GLU A 185 -15.08 1.28 14.13
N ILE A 186 -15.11 1.95 15.29
CA ILE A 186 -14.74 3.37 15.38
C ILE A 186 -13.25 3.55 15.04
N LEU A 187 -12.38 2.72 15.60
CA LEU A 187 -10.95 2.79 15.34
C LEU A 187 -10.66 2.54 13.86
N GLN A 188 -11.32 1.56 13.23
CA GLN A 188 -11.18 1.27 11.81
C GLN A 188 -11.50 2.50 10.98
N PHE A 189 -12.64 3.15 11.22
CA PHE A 189 -13.00 4.38 10.53
C PHE A 189 -11.94 5.48 10.69
N LEU A 190 -11.45 5.71 11.91
CA LEU A 190 -10.40 6.70 12.18
C LEU A 190 -9.09 6.36 11.46
N LEU A 191 -8.71 5.08 11.43
CA LEU A 191 -7.51 4.61 10.73
C LEU A 191 -7.68 4.72 9.21
N THR A 192 -8.87 4.47 8.66
CA THR A 192 -9.19 4.70 7.24
C THR A 192 -9.01 6.17 6.88
N MET A 193 -9.56 7.09 7.69
CA MET A 193 -9.40 8.54 7.47
C MET A 193 -7.94 8.99 7.60
N PHE A 194 -7.20 8.45 8.58
CA PHE A 194 -5.77 8.70 8.72
C PHE A 194 -4.96 8.20 7.51
N SER A 195 -5.31 7.02 6.97
CA SER A 195 -4.72 6.50 5.74
C SER A 195 -4.98 7.42 4.55
N ARG A 196 -6.23 7.82 4.33
CA ARG A 196 -6.60 8.77 3.26
C ARG A 196 -5.83 10.09 3.34
N TYR A 197 -5.65 10.60 4.55
CA TYR A 197 -4.86 11.81 4.77
C TYR A 197 -3.39 11.62 4.38
N ASN A 198 -2.79 10.48 4.73
CA ASN A 198 -1.42 10.14 4.36
C ASN A 198 -1.24 10.00 2.83
N GLU A 199 -2.24 9.50 2.12
CA GLU A 199 -2.25 9.41 0.64
C GLU A 199 -2.15 10.81 0.00
N PHE A 200 -2.99 11.75 0.43
CA PHE A 200 -2.92 13.12 -0.08
C PHE A 200 -1.59 13.81 0.24
N GLN A 201 -1.01 13.52 1.40
CA GLN A 201 0.33 14.02 1.74
C GLN A 201 1.41 13.46 0.81
N ALA A 202 1.32 12.18 0.46
CA ALA A 202 2.26 11.54 -0.47
C ALA A 202 2.09 12.03 -1.90
N ASP A 203 0.85 12.22 -2.37
CA ASP A 203 0.56 12.85 -3.66
C ASP A 203 1.12 14.27 -3.73
N ALA A 204 0.91 15.07 -2.67
CA ALA A 204 1.46 16.41 -2.56
C ALA A 204 3.01 16.41 -2.52
N PHE A 205 3.63 15.37 -1.95
CA PHE A 205 5.07 15.21 -1.96
C PHE A 205 5.59 14.90 -3.37
N ALA A 206 4.99 13.94 -4.08
CA ALA A 206 5.33 13.63 -5.47
C ALA A 206 5.15 14.85 -6.38
N LYS A 207 4.09 15.64 -6.16
CA LYS A 207 3.86 16.92 -6.84
C LYS A 207 5.01 17.91 -6.61
N LYS A 208 5.51 18.04 -5.38
CA LYS A 208 6.66 18.91 -5.06
C LYS A 208 7.96 18.47 -5.75
N LEU A 209 8.10 17.19 -6.08
CA LEU A 209 9.21 16.67 -6.87
C LEU A 209 9.05 16.90 -8.39
N GLY A 210 7.93 17.49 -8.83
CA GLY A 210 7.65 17.73 -10.24
C GLY A 210 6.98 16.56 -10.97
N HIS A 211 6.49 15.56 -10.23
CA HIS A 211 5.88 14.36 -10.83
C HIS A 211 4.34 14.41 -10.92
N ALA A 212 3.71 15.57 -10.77
CA ALA A 212 2.24 15.68 -10.71
C ALA A 212 1.53 15.15 -11.98
N VAL A 213 2.01 15.55 -13.16
CA VAL A 213 1.44 15.14 -14.46
C VAL A 213 1.57 13.63 -14.65
N ASN A 214 2.76 13.10 -14.40
CA ASN A 214 3.04 11.66 -14.57
C ASN A 214 2.31 10.83 -13.51
N LEU A 215 2.15 11.33 -12.27
CA LEU A 215 1.39 10.64 -11.23
C LEU A 215 -0.09 10.57 -11.60
N LYS A 216 -0.67 11.67 -12.11
CA LYS A 216 -2.04 11.67 -12.65
C LYS A 216 -2.20 10.61 -13.75
N SER A 217 -1.29 10.57 -14.73
CA SER A 217 -1.31 9.55 -15.81
C SER A 217 -1.24 8.15 -15.25
N ALA A 218 -0.29 7.90 -14.33
CA ALA A 218 -0.10 6.60 -13.69
C ALA A 218 -1.35 6.16 -12.93
N LEU A 219 -2.00 7.04 -12.16
CA LEU A 219 -3.23 6.72 -11.45
C LEU A 219 -4.36 6.31 -12.39
N ILE A 220 -4.53 7.02 -13.50
CA ILE A 220 -5.55 6.69 -14.52
C ILE A 220 -5.25 5.33 -15.13
N LYS A 221 -4.00 5.10 -15.55
CA LYS A 221 -3.57 3.85 -16.20
C LYS A 221 -3.71 2.65 -15.25
N LEU A 222 -3.28 2.80 -14.00
CA LEU A 222 -3.43 1.77 -12.96
C LEU A 222 -4.89 1.49 -12.61
N ASN A 223 -5.74 2.52 -12.55
CA ASN A 223 -7.16 2.32 -12.32
C ASN A 223 -7.81 1.57 -13.49
N GLU A 224 -7.43 1.88 -14.72
CA GLU A 224 -7.90 1.17 -15.91
C GLU A 224 -7.42 -0.28 -15.96
N ASP A 225 -6.12 -0.52 -15.75
CA ASP A 225 -5.53 -1.87 -15.72
C ASP A 225 -6.19 -2.75 -14.65
N ASN A 226 -6.59 -2.13 -13.53
CA ASN A 226 -7.28 -2.82 -12.43
C ASN A 226 -8.81 -2.84 -12.56
N LEU A 227 -9.38 -2.29 -13.65
CA LEU A 227 -10.83 -2.14 -13.88
C LEU A 227 -11.56 -1.45 -12.70
N GLY A 228 -10.89 -0.49 -12.07
CA GLY A 228 -11.42 0.28 -10.96
C GLY A 228 -12.57 1.19 -11.40
N TYR A 229 -13.68 1.14 -10.69
CA TYR A 229 -14.81 2.04 -10.95
C TYR A 229 -14.51 3.43 -10.36
N PRO A 230 -14.50 4.52 -11.14
CA PRO A 230 -13.94 5.80 -10.69
C PRO A 230 -14.85 6.63 -9.78
N VAL A 231 -16.13 6.25 -9.63
CA VAL A 231 -17.15 7.02 -8.91
C VAL A 231 -17.72 6.20 -7.76
N TYR A 232 -17.66 6.75 -6.56
CA TYR A 232 -18.18 6.09 -5.36
C TYR A 232 -19.07 7.04 -4.57
N ASP A 233 -19.99 6.49 -3.79
CA ASP A 233 -20.70 7.25 -2.78
C ASP A 233 -19.72 7.75 -1.70
N ASN A 234 -19.93 8.99 -1.25
CA ASN A 234 -19.03 9.67 -0.32
C ASN A 234 -18.97 8.95 1.04
N LEU A 235 -20.11 8.45 1.54
CA LEU A 235 -20.16 7.79 2.84
C LEU A 235 -19.51 6.40 2.75
N TYR A 236 -19.83 5.65 1.69
CA TYR A 236 -19.20 4.36 1.42
C TYR A 236 -17.68 4.50 1.33
N SER A 237 -17.20 5.45 0.53
CA SER A 237 -15.76 5.66 0.36
C SER A 237 -15.09 6.14 1.64
N ALA A 238 -15.76 6.97 2.46
CA ALA A 238 -15.20 7.42 3.72
C ALA A 238 -15.02 6.29 4.74
N TRP A 239 -15.91 5.29 4.71
CA TRP A 239 -15.84 4.16 5.64
C TRP A 239 -14.87 3.06 5.19
N HIS A 240 -14.88 2.72 3.89
CA HIS A 240 -14.24 1.48 3.40
C HIS A 240 -12.93 1.69 2.66
N HIS A 241 -12.68 2.86 2.06
CA HIS A 241 -11.50 3.03 1.21
C HIS A 241 -10.33 3.66 1.96
N SER A 242 -9.26 2.89 2.17
CA SER A 242 -8.00 3.38 2.73
C SER A 242 -7.27 4.35 1.80
N HIS A 243 -7.56 4.28 0.50
CA HIS A 243 -7.13 5.24 -0.52
C HIS A 243 -8.30 6.13 -0.93
N PRO A 244 -8.13 7.46 -1.05
CA PRO A 244 -9.17 8.32 -1.59
C PRO A 244 -9.53 7.92 -3.03
N PRO A 245 -10.79 8.10 -3.47
CA PRO A 245 -11.20 7.92 -4.86
C PRO A 245 -10.26 8.63 -5.83
N ILE A 246 -10.05 8.02 -7.00
CA ILE A 246 -9.12 8.54 -8.01
C ILE A 246 -9.42 9.99 -8.40
N LEU A 247 -10.71 10.35 -8.54
CA LEU A 247 -11.12 11.71 -8.89
C LEU A 247 -10.73 12.74 -7.82
N GLU A 248 -10.78 12.38 -6.52
CA GLU A 248 -10.33 13.26 -5.44
C GLU A 248 -8.81 13.48 -5.51
N ARG A 249 -8.04 12.43 -5.78
CA ARG A 249 -6.57 12.49 -5.91
C ARG A 249 -6.14 13.32 -7.12
N ILE A 250 -6.76 13.09 -8.28
CA ILE A 250 -6.50 13.86 -9.50
C ILE A 250 -6.80 15.34 -9.27
N SER A 251 -7.94 15.66 -8.66
CA SER A 251 -8.31 17.05 -8.34
C SER A 251 -7.27 17.70 -7.43
N ALA A 252 -6.79 16.99 -6.41
CA ALA A 252 -5.76 17.49 -5.51
C ALA A 252 -4.42 17.77 -6.22
N LEU A 253 -4.06 16.97 -7.23
CA LEU A 253 -2.87 17.19 -8.04
C LEU A 253 -2.99 18.45 -8.90
N GLU A 254 -4.18 18.80 -9.40
CA GLU A 254 -4.42 19.95 -10.29
C GLU A 254 -4.55 21.30 -9.58
N LEU A 255 -4.97 21.34 -8.30
CA LEU A 255 -5.38 22.56 -7.59
C LEU A 255 -4.34 23.69 -7.44
N ASP A 256 -3.04 23.45 -7.67
CA ASP A 256 -2.02 24.51 -7.54
C ASP A 256 -1.55 25.10 -8.88
N ASP A 257 -1.83 24.45 -10.02
CA ASP A 257 -1.43 24.98 -11.33
C ASP A 257 -2.33 26.19 -11.69
N ASN A 258 -3.62 26.12 -11.33
CA ASN A 258 -4.60 27.19 -11.56
C ASN A 258 -4.35 28.48 -10.74
N LYS A 259 -3.49 28.46 -9.72
CA LYS A 259 -3.14 29.66 -8.93
C LYS A 259 -1.92 30.41 -9.44
N LYS A 260 -1.18 29.85 -10.40
CA LYS A 260 -0.05 30.54 -11.05
C LYS A 260 -0.44 31.24 -12.37
N GLU A 261 -1.67 31.01 -12.85
CA GLU A 261 -2.22 31.59 -14.08
C GLU A 261 -3.23 32.73 -13.85
N GLN A 262 -3.33 33.28 -12.62
CA GLN A 262 -4.13 34.47 -12.30
C GLN A 262 -3.27 35.60 -11.71
#